data_AF-C4GKG0-F1
#
_entry.id   AF-C4GKG0-F1
#
_cell.length_a   1.000
_cell.length_b   1.000
_cell.length_c   1.000
_cell.angle_alpha   90.00
_cell.angle_beta   90.00
_cell.angle_gamma   90.00
#
_symmetry.space_group_name_H-M   'P 1'
#
loop_
_entity.id
_entity.type
_entity.pdbx_description
1 polymer ?
#
loop_
_entity_poly.entity_id
_entity_poly.type
_entity_poly.pdbx_seq_one_letter_code
_entity_poly.pdbx_strand_id
1 'polypeptide(L)'
;MMANKLWSILGLCVVFSIVLMFIHSLAVQRDYYHSSALLGSLDYQMIIRSMKYGMVLVIMVFSAFFLSEVLQDWRIHPMQYLLVGSALSMFYLLLLSFAEHIGFVAAYVLGAAACIGLLWWYLQFVLANWQGVNLMVGLLCLAYGTMFVLLRMQEYNLLVGSCLLFATLFAVMYCTRHVDWYALGEKKEREVNATKRFRAGRGMID
;
A
#
# COMPACT_ATOMS: atom_id res chain seq x y z
N MET A 1 -12.43 -3.48 17.79
CA MET A 1 -12.37 -2.47 16.71
C MET A 1 -11.22 -2.76 15.74
N MET A 2 -9.99 -3.00 16.22
CA MET A 2 -8.81 -3.36 15.39
C MET A 2 -8.97 -4.67 14.58
N ALA A 3 -9.58 -5.72 15.13
CA ALA A 3 -9.74 -7.00 14.42
C ALA A 3 -10.61 -6.90 13.15
N ASN A 4 -11.70 -6.12 13.19
CA ASN A 4 -12.56 -5.90 12.02
C ASN A 4 -11.86 -5.05 10.95
N LYS A 5 -11.02 -4.10 11.36
CA LYS A 5 -10.18 -3.31 10.44
C LYS A 5 -9.11 -4.17 9.78
N LEU A 6 -8.44 -5.04 10.55
CA LEU A 6 -7.45 -5.98 10.02
C LEU A 6 -8.07 -6.92 8.97
N TRP A 7 -9.27 -7.44 9.24
CA TRP A 7 -10.04 -8.23 8.28
C TRP A 7 -10.42 -7.42 7.02
N SER A 8 -10.76 -6.14 7.17
CA SER A 8 -11.04 -5.25 6.04
C SER A 8 -9.80 -4.99 5.19
N ILE A 9 -8.62 -4.80 5.80
CA ILE A 9 -7.35 -4.58 5.08
C ILE A 9 -6.91 -5.85 4.36
N LEU A 10 -7.01 -7.00 5.02
CA LEU A 10 -6.73 -8.30 4.39
C LEU A 10 -7.67 -8.57 3.22
N GLY A 11 -8.96 -8.31 3.38
CA GLY A 11 -9.94 -8.42 2.28
C GLY A 11 -9.61 -7.47 1.12
N LEU A 12 -9.20 -6.25 1.40
CA LEU A 12 -8.81 -5.28 0.39
C LEU A 12 -7.51 -5.70 -0.34
N CYS A 13 -6.51 -6.23 0.37
CA CYS A 13 -5.30 -6.80 -0.24
C CYS A 13 -5.64 -7.92 -1.22
N VAL A 14 -6.62 -8.78 -0.90
CA VAL A 14 -7.08 -9.83 -1.82
C VAL A 14 -7.73 -9.24 -3.06
N VAL A 15 -8.63 -8.25 -2.90
CA VAL A 15 -9.25 -7.54 -4.03
C VAL A 15 -8.19 -6.91 -4.94
N PHE A 16 -7.21 -6.21 -4.37
CA PHE A 16 -6.12 -5.61 -5.16
C PHE A 16 -5.22 -6.63 -5.82
N SER A 17 -5.00 -7.78 -5.19
CA SER A 17 -4.25 -8.88 -5.81
C SER A 17 -4.97 -9.40 -7.07
N ILE A 18 -6.30 -9.52 -7.03
CA ILE A 18 -7.11 -9.91 -8.20
C ILE A 18 -7.02 -8.83 -9.29
N VAL A 19 -7.13 -7.56 -8.95
CA VAL A 19 -7.02 -6.44 -9.90
C VAL A 19 -5.65 -6.41 -10.57
N LEU A 20 -4.56 -6.57 -9.80
CA LEU A 20 -3.20 -6.63 -10.34
C LEU A 20 -2.98 -7.87 -11.22
N MET A 21 -3.55 -9.01 -10.85
CA MET A 21 -3.50 -10.22 -11.67
C MET A 21 -4.19 -9.99 -13.02
N PHE A 22 -5.31 -9.28 -13.03
CA PHE A 22 -5.99 -8.89 -14.26
C PHE A 22 -5.14 -7.93 -15.11
N ILE A 23 -4.55 -6.88 -14.50
CA ILE A 23 -3.66 -5.94 -15.20
C ILE A 23 -2.44 -6.68 -15.79
N HIS A 24 -1.83 -7.60 -15.04
CA HIS A 24 -0.74 -8.44 -15.52
C HIS A 24 -1.20 -9.34 -16.68
N SER A 25 -2.40 -9.93 -16.60
CA SER A 25 -2.98 -10.72 -17.69
C SER A 25 -3.19 -9.88 -18.94
N LEU A 26 -3.69 -8.64 -18.81
CA LEU A 26 -3.85 -7.71 -19.93
C LEU A 26 -2.51 -7.37 -20.57
N ALA A 27 -1.47 -7.15 -19.76
CA ALA A 27 -0.13 -6.88 -20.25
C ALA A 27 0.45 -8.06 -21.05
N VAL A 28 0.32 -9.28 -20.51
CA VAL A 28 0.74 -10.52 -21.19
C VAL A 28 -0.08 -10.78 -22.45
N GLN A 29 -1.38 -10.47 -22.44
CA GLN A 29 -2.22 -10.61 -23.63
C GLN A 29 -1.83 -9.59 -24.71
N ARG A 30 -1.39 -8.40 -24.32
CA ARG A 30 -0.90 -7.37 -25.24
C ARG A 30 0.42 -7.78 -25.91
N ASP A 31 1.31 -8.48 -25.20
CA ASP A 31 2.54 -9.10 -25.76
C ASP A 31 2.20 -10.07 -26.91
N TYR A 32 1.14 -10.86 -26.71
CA TYR A 32 0.67 -11.84 -27.70
C TYR A 32 0.11 -11.22 -28.99
N TYR A 33 -0.44 -10.00 -28.92
CA TYR A 33 -1.13 -9.35 -30.05
C TYR A 33 -0.31 -8.26 -30.76
N HIS A 34 0.68 -7.64 -30.10
CA HIS A 34 1.43 -6.51 -30.65
C HIS A 34 2.92 -6.84 -30.87
N SER A 35 3.22 -7.41 -32.03
CA SER A 35 4.58 -7.46 -32.61
C SER A 35 4.93 -6.12 -33.27
N SER A 36 5.05 -5.04 -32.49
CA SER A 36 5.37 -3.70 -33.02
C SER A 36 6.86 -3.37 -32.83
N ALA A 37 7.54 -3.08 -33.94
CA ALA A 37 8.99 -2.94 -34.09
C ALA A 37 9.66 -1.69 -33.46
N LEU A 38 8.98 -0.92 -32.61
CA LEU A 38 9.50 0.35 -32.06
C LEU A 38 9.95 0.29 -30.59
N LEU A 39 9.53 -0.73 -29.84
CA LEU A 39 9.94 -0.94 -28.46
C LEU A 39 11.09 -1.95 -28.46
N GLY A 40 12.27 -1.54 -27.99
CA GLY A 40 13.37 -2.48 -27.78
C GLY A 40 12.89 -3.60 -26.85
N SER A 41 13.20 -4.86 -27.18
CA SER A 41 12.78 -6.04 -26.40
C SER A 41 13.12 -5.96 -24.90
N LEU A 42 14.08 -5.11 -24.53
CA LEU A 42 14.51 -4.84 -23.15
C LEU A 42 13.51 -3.98 -22.35
N ASP A 43 12.98 -2.91 -22.92
CA ASP A 43 12.07 -1.99 -22.21
C ASP A 43 10.72 -2.67 -21.92
N TYR A 44 10.26 -3.51 -22.85
CA TYR A 44 9.03 -4.26 -22.68
C TYR A 44 9.13 -5.33 -21.58
N GLN A 45 10.27 -6.04 -21.51
CA GLN A 45 10.54 -6.97 -20.42
C GLN A 45 10.58 -6.28 -19.05
N MET A 46 11.05 -5.03 -18.98
CA MET A 46 11.01 -4.25 -17.74
C MET A 46 9.58 -3.92 -17.30
N ILE A 47 8.68 -3.63 -18.24
CA ILE A 47 7.25 -3.36 -17.97
C ILE A 47 6.56 -4.61 -17.40
N ILE A 48 6.70 -5.76 -18.05
CA ILE A 48 6.11 -7.03 -17.56
C ILE A 48 6.64 -7.37 -16.17
N ARG A 49 7.96 -7.21 -15.96
CA ARG A 49 8.57 -7.39 -14.64
C ARG A 49 7.99 -6.41 -13.62
N SER A 50 7.84 -5.13 -13.96
CA SER A 50 7.24 -4.13 -13.08
C SER A 50 5.86 -4.51 -12.59
N MET A 51 5.03 -5.12 -13.44
CA MET A 51 3.71 -5.57 -13.04
C MET A 51 3.77 -6.78 -12.10
N LYS A 52 4.70 -7.71 -12.33
CA LYS A 52 4.94 -8.83 -11.42
C LYS A 52 5.36 -8.38 -10.02
N TYR A 53 6.20 -7.35 -9.93
CA TYR A 53 6.61 -6.77 -8.64
C TYR A 53 5.57 -5.80 -8.06
N GLY A 54 4.48 -5.52 -8.76
CA GLY A 54 3.51 -4.54 -8.32
C GLY A 54 2.78 -4.91 -7.03
N MET A 55 2.70 -6.20 -6.72
CA MET A 55 2.18 -6.69 -5.45
C MET A 55 3.02 -6.20 -4.25
N VAL A 56 4.35 -6.15 -4.40
CA VAL A 56 5.25 -5.64 -3.37
C VAL A 56 4.99 -4.16 -3.10
N LEU A 57 4.77 -3.36 -4.15
CA LEU A 57 4.42 -1.94 -3.99
C LEU A 57 3.10 -1.77 -3.24
N VAL A 58 2.06 -2.55 -3.58
CA VAL A 58 0.76 -2.49 -2.88
C VAL A 58 0.92 -2.85 -1.41
N ILE A 59 1.61 -3.96 -1.10
CA ILE A 59 1.86 -4.38 0.29
C ILE A 59 2.62 -3.29 1.04
N MET A 60 3.67 -2.71 0.43
CA MET A 60 4.49 -1.68 1.05
C MET A 60 3.69 -0.41 1.33
N VAL A 61 2.90 0.08 0.38
CA VAL A 61 2.06 1.28 0.54
C VAL A 61 0.95 1.04 1.57
N PHE A 62 0.26 -0.10 1.51
CA PHE A 62 -0.76 -0.42 2.52
C PHE A 62 -0.15 -0.60 3.91
N SER A 63 1.05 -1.18 4.02
CA SER A 63 1.77 -1.27 5.29
C SER A 63 2.15 0.12 5.82
N ALA A 64 2.59 1.03 4.94
CA ALA A 64 2.88 2.42 5.30
C ALA A 64 1.63 3.15 5.81
N PHE A 65 0.49 3.01 5.12
CA PHE A 65 -0.81 3.53 5.56
C PHE A 65 -1.22 2.95 6.91
N PHE A 66 -1.17 1.64 7.06
CA PHE A 66 -1.49 0.98 8.31
C PHE A 66 -0.59 1.45 9.47
N LEU A 67 0.72 1.58 9.22
CA LEU A 67 1.66 2.05 10.23
C LEU A 67 1.39 3.50 10.62
N SER A 68 1.13 4.37 9.63
CA SER A 68 0.75 5.76 9.90
C SER A 68 -0.55 5.87 10.69
N GLU A 69 -1.53 5.01 10.41
CA GLU A 69 -2.80 4.95 11.16
C GLU A 69 -2.56 4.57 12.63
N VAL A 70 -1.73 3.54 12.87
CA VAL A 70 -1.40 3.06 14.23
C VAL A 70 -0.61 4.11 15.01
N LEU A 71 0.32 4.83 14.37
CA LEU A 71 1.13 5.85 15.02
C LEU A 71 0.36 7.16 15.29
N GLN A 72 -0.63 7.50 14.45
CA GLN A 72 -1.34 8.78 14.52
C GLN A 72 -2.74 8.67 15.15
N ASP A 73 -3.17 7.46 15.54
CA ASP A 73 -4.49 7.16 16.14
C ASP A 73 -5.68 7.64 15.28
N TRP A 74 -5.48 7.66 13.96
CA TRP A 74 -6.43 8.22 13.02
C TRP A 74 -7.53 7.22 12.63
N ARG A 75 -8.76 7.73 12.49
CA ARG A 75 -9.90 6.95 12.00
C ARG A 75 -10.00 7.04 10.47
N ILE A 76 -9.11 6.34 9.79
CA ILE A 76 -9.15 6.19 8.33
C ILE A 76 -10.36 5.32 7.96
N HIS A 77 -11.24 5.84 7.09
CA HIS A 77 -12.39 5.08 6.58
C HIS A 77 -11.95 4.07 5.50
N PRO A 78 -12.55 2.87 5.42
CA PRO A 78 -12.20 1.85 4.41
C PRO A 78 -12.22 2.36 2.96
N MET A 79 -13.08 3.33 2.67
CA MET A 79 -13.18 4.00 1.37
C MET A 79 -11.85 4.65 0.93
N GLN A 80 -11.07 5.17 1.87
CA GLN A 80 -9.80 5.84 1.59
C GLN A 80 -8.75 4.85 1.11
N TYR A 81 -8.69 3.66 1.71
CA TYR A 81 -7.83 2.59 1.24
C TYR A 81 -8.19 2.12 -0.16
N LEU A 82 -9.49 2.09 -0.50
CA LEU A 82 -9.96 1.73 -1.84
C LEU A 82 -9.52 2.79 -2.88
N LEU A 83 -9.65 4.07 -2.55
CA LEU A 83 -9.18 5.18 -3.39
C LEU A 83 -7.66 5.17 -3.58
N VAL A 84 -6.89 4.95 -2.52
CA VAL A 84 -5.43 4.83 -2.59
C VAL A 84 -5.03 3.67 -3.48
N GLY A 85 -5.58 2.48 -3.24
CA GLY A 85 -5.29 1.34 -4.09
C GLY A 85 -5.71 1.58 -5.55
N SER A 86 -6.84 2.27 -5.79
CA SER A 86 -7.29 2.60 -7.15
C SER A 86 -6.29 3.51 -7.86
N ALA A 87 -5.68 4.46 -7.14
CA ALA A 87 -4.57 5.27 -7.65
C ALA A 87 -3.33 4.42 -7.96
N LEU A 88 -3.01 3.40 -7.15
CA LEU A 88 -1.94 2.43 -7.45
C LEU A 88 -2.25 1.60 -8.71
N SER A 89 -3.50 1.19 -8.94
CA SER A 89 -3.88 0.52 -10.18
C SER A 89 -3.76 1.44 -11.39
N MET A 90 -4.17 2.70 -11.24
CA MET A 90 -4.03 3.72 -12.30
C MET A 90 -2.56 3.99 -12.66
N PHE A 91 -1.65 3.94 -11.68
CA PHE A 91 -0.22 4.01 -11.94
C PHE A 91 0.25 2.95 -12.95
N TYR A 92 -0.15 1.68 -12.77
CA TYR A 92 0.27 0.61 -13.69
C TYR A 92 -0.35 0.75 -15.08
N LEU A 93 -1.59 1.23 -15.17
CA LEU A 93 -2.24 1.51 -16.45
C LEU A 93 -1.55 2.66 -17.20
N LEU A 94 -1.21 3.74 -16.49
CA LEU A 94 -0.44 4.86 -17.03
C LEU A 94 0.97 4.43 -17.46
N LEU A 95 1.65 3.64 -16.63
CA LEU A 95 2.97 3.10 -16.94
C LEU A 95 2.92 2.28 -18.24
N LEU A 96 1.94 1.38 -18.37
CA LEU A 96 1.77 0.55 -19.58
C LEU A 96 1.46 1.40 -20.82
N SER A 97 0.59 2.41 -20.69
CA SER A 97 0.20 3.27 -21.81
C SER A 97 1.31 4.23 -22.24
N PHE A 98 2.04 4.82 -21.31
CA PHE A 98 3.10 5.80 -21.63
C PHE A 98 4.42 5.15 -22.02
N ALA A 99 4.71 3.96 -21.51
CA ALA A 99 5.95 3.27 -21.85
C ALA A 99 6.03 2.92 -23.35
N GLU A 100 4.89 2.82 -24.03
CA GLU A 100 4.83 2.64 -25.49
C GLU A 100 5.21 3.88 -26.29
N HIS A 101 5.04 5.06 -25.70
CA HIS A 101 5.25 6.33 -26.42
C HIS A 101 6.59 7.00 -26.09
N ILE A 102 7.07 6.88 -24.85
CA ILE A 102 8.16 7.73 -24.32
C ILE A 102 9.28 6.89 -23.64
N GLY A 103 9.17 5.55 -23.64
CA GLY A 103 10.12 4.64 -23.01
C GLY A 103 9.91 4.47 -21.50
N PHE A 104 10.53 3.45 -20.91
CA PHE A 104 10.24 2.97 -19.55
C PHE A 104 10.51 4.00 -18.45
N VAL A 105 11.70 4.62 -18.44
CA VAL A 105 12.12 5.54 -17.37
C VAL A 105 11.25 6.80 -17.35
N ALA A 106 10.98 7.39 -18.53
CA ALA A 106 10.15 8.59 -18.63
C ALA A 106 8.69 8.29 -18.25
N ALA A 107 8.14 7.17 -18.73
CA ALA A 107 6.80 6.72 -18.36
C ALA A 107 6.67 6.46 -16.85
N TYR A 108 7.69 5.85 -16.23
CA TYR A 108 7.73 5.60 -14.81
C TYR A 108 7.71 6.89 -13.99
N VAL A 109 8.60 7.83 -14.31
CA VAL A 109 8.71 9.11 -13.58
C VAL A 109 7.44 9.93 -13.73
N LEU A 110 6.87 10.03 -14.95
CA LEU A 110 5.64 10.76 -15.20
C LEU A 110 4.43 10.12 -14.50
N GLY A 111 4.30 8.79 -14.61
CA GLY A 111 3.23 8.04 -13.93
C GLY A 111 3.33 8.16 -12.42
N ALA A 112 4.53 8.01 -11.85
CA ALA A 112 4.76 8.12 -10.42
C ALA A 112 4.48 9.56 -9.94
N ALA A 113 4.96 10.58 -10.63
CA ALA A 113 4.70 11.98 -10.29
C ALA A 113 3.20 12.32 -10.35
N ALA A 114 2.48 11.84 -11.37
CA ALA A 114 1.04 12.02 -11.47
C ALA A 114 0.29 11.35 -10.31
N CYS A 115 0.62 10.11 -9.97
CA CYS A 115 -0.01 9.38 -8.87
C CYS A 115 0.34 9.95 -7.51
N ILE A 116 1.60 10.32 -7.26
CA ILE A 116 2.03 10.96 -6.01
C ILE A 116 1.35 12.32 -5.87
N GLY A 117 1.27 13.12 -6.94
CA GLY A 117 0.57 14.41 -6.93
C GLY A 117 -0.92 14.26 -6.63
N LEU A 118 -1.59 13.30 -7.26
CA LEU A 118 -3.00 12.99 -7.02
C LEU A 118 -3.24 12.57 -5.56
N LEU A 119 -2.39 11.68 -5.03
CA LEU A 119 -2.49 11.20 -3.66
C LEU A 119 -2.14 12.29 -2.64
N TRP A 120 -1.14 13.12 -2.92
CA TRP A 120 -0.79 14.28 -2.08
C TRP A 120 -1.95 15.27 -1.98
N TRP A 121 -2.55 15.64 -3.11
CA TRP A 121 -3.74 16.48 -3.15
C TRP A 121 -4.87 15.87 -2.32
N TYR A 122 -5.17 14.59 -2.54
CA TYR A 122 -6.22 13.88 -1.80
C TYR A 122 -5.95 13.84 -0.29
N LEU A 123 -4.72 13.51 0.11
CA LEU A 123 -4.30 13.43 1.51
C LEU A 123 -4.40 14.78 2.21
N GLN A 124 -4.11 15.90 1.54
CA GLN A 124 -4.28 17.23 2.13
C GLN A 124 -5.72 17.49 2.57
N PHE A 125 -6.71 17.11 1.76
CA PHE A 125 -8.13 17.26 2.12
C PHE A 125 -8.56 16.32 3.23
N VAL A 126 -8.01 15.11 3.28
CA VAL A 126 -8.46 14.06 4.20
C VAL A 126 -7.83 14.19 5.59
N LEU A 127 -6.54 14.50 5.66
CA LEU A 127 -5.80 14.42 6.92
C LEU A 127 -5.85 15.70 7.75
N ALA A 128 -6.19 16.86 7.18
CA ALA A 128 -6.23 18.19 7.81
C ALA A 128 -4.96 18.62 8.59
N ASN A 129 -3.94 17.75 8.70
CA ASN A 129 -2.69 17.95 9.43
C ASN A 129 -1.50 17.81 8.49
N TRP A 130 -0.78 18.91 8.29
CA TRP A 130 0.37 19.02 7.37
C TRP A 130 1.49 18.03 7.67
N GLN A 131 1.73 17.71 8.96
CA GLN A 131 2.79 16.80 9.36
C GLN A 131 2.53 15.36 8.90
N GLY A 132 1.30 14.86 9.06
CA GLY A 132 0.97 13.50 8.64
C GLY A 132 0.85 13.36 7.13
N VAL A 133 0.40 14.40 6.43
CA VAL A 133 0.42 14.43 4.96
C VAL A 133 1.85 14.33 4.43
N ASN A 134 2.78 15.13 4.95
CA ASN A 134 4.17 15.10 4.50
C ASN A 134 4.87 13.76 4.81
N LEU A 135 4.58 13.16 5.97
CA LEU A 135 5.10 11.83 6.31
C LEU A 135 4.57 10.77 5.34
N MET A 136 3.27 10.78 5.05
CA MET A 136 2.66 9.83 4.12
C MET A 136 3.20 9.99 2.70
N VAL A 137 3.29 11.22 2.20
CA VAL A 137 3.86 11.48 0.87
C VAL A 137 5.34 11.11 0.80
N GLY A 138 6.09 11.34 1.89
CA GLY A 138 7.46 10.86 2.01
C GLY A 138 7.57 9.33 1.91
N LEU A 139 6.71 8.59 2.61
CA LEU A 139 6.64 7.12 2.52
C LEU A 139 6.23 6.67 1.11
N LEU A 140 5.32 7.40 0.46
CA LEU A 140 4.88 7.11 -0.90
C LEU A 140 6.02 7.31 -1.91
N CYS A 141 6.73 8.45 -1.83
CA CYS A 141 7.93 8.72 -2.62
C CYS A 141 9.01 7.65 -2.40
N LEU A 142 9.20 7.20 -1.15
CA LEU A 142 10.12 6.12 -0.84
C LEU A 142 9.66 4.80 -1.46
N ALA A 143 8.38 4.45 -1.39
CA ALA A 143 7.83 3.23 -2.00
C ALA A 143 8.01 3.22 -3.53
N TYR A 144 7.67 4.32 -4.23
CA TYR A 144 7.93 4.44 -5.67
C TYR A 144 9.44 4.48 -5.98
N GLY A 145 10.25 5.20 -5.20
CA GLY A 145 11.70 5.25 -5.38
C GLY A 145 12.36 3.87 -5.24
N THR A 146 11.96 3.09 -4.24
CA THR A 146 12.46 1.71 -4.05
C THR A 146 12.03 0.78 -5.19
N MET A 147 10.81 0.92 -5.71
CA MET A 147 10.39 0.21 -6.93
C MET A 147 11.26 0.57 -8.14
N PHE A 148 11.59 1.84 -8.32
CA PHE A 148 12.50 2.24 -9.41
C PHE A 148 13.87 1.56 -9.30
N VAL A 149 14.43 1.47 -8.10
CA VAL A 149 15.71 0.77 -7.85
C VAL A 149 15.60 -0.73 -8.14
N LEU A 150 14.52 -1.37 -7.70
CA LEU A 150 14.24 -2.78 -8.02
C LEU A 150 14.20 -3.04 -9.53
N LEU A 151 13.60 -2.12 -10.28
CA LEU A 151 13.43 -2.26 -11.73
C LEU A 151 14.73 -2.03 -12.51
N ARG A 152 15.60 -1.15 -12.03
CA ARG A 152 16.93 -0.92 -12.66
C ARG A 152 17.90 -2.07 -12.42
N MET A 153 17.80 -2.77 -11.30
CA MET A 153 18.71 -3.85 -10.92
C MET A 153 18.23 -5.21 -11.46
N GLN A 154 18.17 -5.32 -12.79
CA GLN A 154 17.70 -6.49 -13.56
C GLN A 154 18.31 -7.83 -13.09
N GLU A 155 19.60 -7.84 -12.70
CA GLU A 155 20.33 -9.05 -12.28
C GLU A 155 20.36 -9.28 -10.76
N TYR A 156 20.09 -8.24 -9.95
CA TYR A 156 20.12 -8.34 -8.47
C TYR A 156 18.72 -8.29 -7.84
N ASN A 157 17.67 -8.52 -8.64
CA ASN A 157 16.29 -8.30 -8.20
C ASN A 157 15.90 -9.14 -6.97
N LEU A 158 16.44 -10.36 -6.85
CA LEU A 158 16.21 -11.22 -5.67
C LEU A 158 16.92 -10.68 -4.41
N LEU A 159 18.11 -10.09 -4.57
CA LEU A 159 18.90 -9.51 -3.49
C LEU A 159 18.27 -8.20 -3.00
N VAL A 160 17.93 -7.30 -3.93
CA VAL A 160 17.28 -6.03 -3.60
C VAL A 160 15.90 -6.28 -3.00
N GLY A 161 15.13 -7.23 -3.54
CA GLY A 161 13.83 -7.61 -3.01
C GLY A 161 13.89 -8.18 -1.59
N SER A 162 14.84 -9.08 -1.32
CA SER A 162 15.02 -9.64 0.04
C SER A 162 15.52 -8.59 1.04
N CYS A 163 16.46 -7.73 0.64
CA CYS A 163 16.91 -6.61 1.47
C CYS A 163 15.77 -5.63 1.77
N LEU A 164 14.91 -5.35 0.79
CA LEU A 164 13.75 -4.46 0.96
C LEU A 164 12.71 -5.07 1.89
N LEU A 165 12.40 -6.36 1.74
CA LEU A 165 11.51 -7.08 2.67
C LEU A 165 12.08 -7.07 4.09
N PHE A 166 13.38 -7.30 4.24
CA PHE A 166 14.05 -7.24 5.53
C PHE A 166 13.99 -5.84 6.16
N ALA A 167 14.30 -4.79 5.38
CA ALA A 167 14.23 -3.41 5.85
C ALA A 167 12.79 -2.99 6.22
N THR A 168 11.80 -3.43 5.43
CA THR A 168 10.38 -3.17 5.72
C THR A 168 9.95 -3.86 7.00
N LEU A 169 10.33 -5.13 7.19
CA LEU A 169 10.06 -5.87 8.42
C LEU A 169 10.72 -5.20 9.63
N PHE A 170 11.99 -4.81 9.49
CA PHE A 170 12.71 -4.07 10.53
C PHE A 170 12.01 -2.75 10.89
N ALA A 171 11.58 -1.97 9.90
CA ALA A 171 10.85 -0.72 10.13
C ALA A 171 9.52 -0.97 10.86
N VAL A 172 8.75 -1.99 10.46
CA VAL A 172 7.51 -2.39 11.14
C VAL A 172 7.80 -2.78 12.59
N MET A 173 8.81 -3.60 12.84
CA MET A 173 9.20 -4.02 14.20
C MET A 173 9.68 -2.84 15.04
N TYR A 174 10.46 -1.93 14.45
CA TYR A 174 10.96 -0.75 15.14
C TYR A 174 9.85 0.22 15.54
N CYS A 175 8.91 0.49 14.62
CA CYS A 175 7.79 1.39 14.90
C CYS A 175 6.74 0.76 15.84
N THR A 176 6.54 -0.56 15.80
CA THR A 176 5.63 -1.24 16.74
C THR A 176 6.20 -1.40 18.15
N ARG A 177 7.50 -1.18 18.36
CA ARG A 177 8.18 -1.29 19.67
C ARG A 177 7.57 -0.39 20.76
N HIS A 178 7.01 0.76 20.40
CA HIS A 178 6.40 1.70 21.35
C HIS A 178 4.86 1.58 21.40
N VAL A 179 4.26 0.63 20.70
CA VAL A 179 2.81 0.40 20.76
C VAL A 179 2.50 -0.42 22.00
N ASP A 180 1.88 0.24 22.98
CA ASP A 180 1.55 -0.34 24.28
C ASP A 180 0.31 -1.25 24.17
N TRP A 181 0.49 -2.44 23.61
CA TRP A 181 -0.57 -3.43 23.36
C TRP A 181 -1.31 -3.86 24.63
N TYR A 182 -0.65 -3.77 25.78
CA TYR A 182 -1.21 -4.17 27.07
C TYR A 182 -2.24 -3.17 27.61
N ALA A 183 -2.06 -1.87 27.36
CA ALA A 183 -3.01 -0.83 27.82
C ALA A 183 -4.39 -0.96 27.15
N LEU A 184 -4.44 -1.46 25.91
CA LEU A 184 -5.68 -1.69 25.15
C LEU A 184 -6.46 -2.93 25.64
N GLY A 185 -5.79 -3.91 26.24
CA GLY A 185 -6.42 -5.10 26.83
C GLY A 185 -7.11 -4.78 28.17
N GLU A 186 -6.42 -4.05 29.04
CA GLU A 186 -6.90 -3.74 30.40
C GLU A 186 -8.18 -2.90 30.41
N LYS A 187 -8.32 -1.96 29.47
CA LYS A 187 -9.52 -1.09 29.37
C LYS A 187 -10.78 -1.91 29.03
N LYS A 188 -10.62 -2.93 28.17
CA LYS A 188 -11.71 -3.80 27.74
C LYS A 188 -12.15 -4.74 28.86
N GLU A 189 -11.21 -5.25 29.65
CA GLU A 189 -11.52 -6.07 30.83
C GLU A 189 -12.22 -5.27 31.93
N ARG A 190 -11.79 -4.02 32.20
CA ARG A 190 -12.45 -3.16 33.19
C ARG A 190 -13.89 -2.81 32.80
N GLU A 191 -14.18 -2.52 31.54
CA GLU A 191 -15.56 -2.26 31.06
C GLU A 191 -16.45 -3.51 31.15
N VAL A 192 -15.93 -4.68 30.76
CA VAL A 192 -16.68 -5.94 30.85
C VAL A 192 -16.98 -6.31 32.30
N ASN A 193 -16.00 -6.12 33.20
CA ASN A 193 -16.16 -6.44 34.61
C ASN A 193 -17.09 -5.43 35.33
N ALA A 194 -17.02 -4.14 34.98
CA ALA A 194 -17.97 -3.12 35.44
C ALA A 194 -19.41 -3.43 34.99
N THR A 195 -19.59 -3.86 33.74
CA THR A 195 -20.90 -4.26 33.21
C THR A 195 -21.46 -5.50 33.90
N LYS A 196 -20.60 -6.49 34.19
CA LYS A 196 -21.00 -7.68 34.97
C LYS A 196 -21.41 -7.32 36.41
N ARG A 197 -20.65 -6.46 37.09
CA ARG A 197 -21.00 -5.98 38.44
C ARG A 197 -22.32 -5.22 38.47
N PHE A 198 -22.60 -4.39 37.46
CA PHE A 198 -23.86 -3.66 37.36
C PHE A 198 -25.07 -4.59 37.14
N ARG A 199 -24.92 -5.64 36.33
CA ARG A 199 -25.96 -6.67 36.15
C ARG A 199 -26.18 -7.52 37.40
N ALA A 200 -25.10 -7.91 38.09
CA ALA A 200 -25.20 -8.71 39.32
C ALA A 200 -25.87 -7.94 40.46
N GLY A 201 -25.62 -6.63 40.58
CA GLY A 201 -26.29 -5.78 41.58
C GLY A 201 -27.78 -5.54 41.29
N ARG A 202 -28.20 -5.57 40.02
CA ARG A 202 -29.60 -5.36 39.64
C ARG A 202 -30.48 -6.61 39.84
N GLY A 203 -29.93 -7.81 39.69
CA GLY A 203 -30.67 -9.07 39.90
C GLY A 203 -30.86 -9.48 41.37
N MET A 204 -30.42 -8.67 42.34
CA MET A 204 -30.64 -8.89 43.77
C MET A 204 -31.74 -7.99 44.36
N ILE A 205 -32.34 -7.12 43.53
CA ILE A 205 -33.36 -6.13 43.94
C ILE A 205 -34.77 -6.50 43.41
N ASP A 206 -34.85 -7.58 42.63
CA ASP A 206 -36.07 -8.18 42.07
C ASP A 206 -36.33 -9.54 42.75
#